data_AF-A0A454W8S6-F1
#
_entry.id   AF-A0A454W8S6-F1
#
_cell.length_a   1.000
_cell.length_b   1.000
_cell.length_c   1.000
_cell.angle_alpha   90.00
_cell.angle_beta   90.00
_cell.angle_gamma   90.00
#
_symmetry.space_group_name_H-M   'P 1'
#
loop_
_entity.id
_entity.type
_entity.pdbx_description
1 polymer ?
#
loop_
_entity_poly.entity_id
_entity_poly.type
_entity_poly.pdbx_seq_one_letter_code
_entity_poly.pdbx_strand_id
1 'polypeptide(L)'
;RLRPHASPQGPAPSPAAPPPYQPPPSYGAATSPPGGRPPHAPPVPETDPPPAYSAVPAGGFDPRELTDFQLDELVHRIIGRVTRLVRTELRMDRERVGRLRDPRA
;
A
#
# COMPACT_ATOMS: atom_id res chain seq x y z
N ARG A 1 -15.65 -1.86 71.64
CA ARG A 1 -15.75 -1.03 70.42
C ARG A 1 -14.60 -1.43 69.50
N LEU A 2 -14.91 -2.13 68.40
CA LEU A 2 -13.97 -2.55 67.36
C LEU A 2 -14.02 -1.54 66.21
N ARG A 3 -12.87 -1.04 65.73
CA ARG A 3 -12.62 -0.50 64.37
C ARG A 3 -11.15 -0.05 64.20
N PRO A 4 -10.61 0.00 62.97
CA PRO A 4 -9.56 -0.92 62.55
C PRO A 4 -8.24 -0.24 62.15
N HIS A 5 -7.25 -1.10 62.03
CA HIS A 5 -5.88 -0.89 61.55
C HIS A 5 -5.88 -0.32 60.13
N ALA A 6 -5.14 0.76 59.91
CA ALA A 6 -4.82 1.28 58.58
C ALA A 6 -3.72 0.40 57.96
N SER A 7 -4.01 -0.21 56.81
CA SER A 7 -3.01 -0.93 56.02
C SER A 7 -2.23 0.04 55.15
N PRO A 8 -0.89 -0.08 55.04
CA PRO A 8 -0.14 0.67 54.04
C PRO A 8 -0.43 0.09 52.64
N GLN A 9 -0.92 0.92 51.73
CA GLN A 9 -0.98 0.58 50.31
C GLN A 9 0.45 0.51 49.77
N GLY A 10 0.90 -0.69 49.41
CA GLY A 10 2.12 -0.88 48.63
C GLY A 10 1.98 -0.28 47.22
N PRO A 11 3.11 0.01 46.54
CA PRO A 11 3.09 0.55 45.19
C PRO A 11 2.41 -0.43 44.21
N ALA A 12 1.57 0.10 43.33
CA ALA A 12 0.96 -0.68 42.26
C ALA A 12 2.04 -1.24 41.31
N PRO A 13 1.91 -2.48 40.81
CA PRO A 13 2.86 -3.02 39.84
C PRO A 13 2.74 -2.25 38.51
N SER A 14 3.88 -1.81 37.97
CA SER A 14 3.96 -1.25 36.62
C SER A 14 3.43 -2.25 35.59
N PRO A 15 2.71 -1.81 34.55
CA PRO A 15 2.35 -2.69 33.43
C PRO A 15 3.63 -3.21 32.78
N ALA A 16 3.68 -4.53 32.58
CA ALA A 16 4.80 -5.18 31.92
C ALA A 16 5.00 -4.62 30.51
N ALA A 17 6.25 -4.43 30.11
CA ALA A 17 6.59 -4.00 28.77
C ALA A 17 6.04 -5.00 27.73
N PRO A 18 5.56 -4.54 26.56
CA PRO A 18 5.15 -5.44 25.50
C PRO A 18 6.35 -6.28 25.04
N PRO A 19 6.12 -7.54 24.60
CA PRO A 19 7.19 -8.37 24.07
C PRO A 19 7.82 -7.72 22.84
N PRO A 20 9.11 -7.98 22.57
CA PRO A 20 9.77 -7.51 21.36
C PRO A 20 9.02 -8.02 20.13
N TYR A 21 8.84 -7.13 19.16
CA TYR A 21 8.16 -7.45 17.90
C TYR A 21 8.92 -8.56 17.17
N GLN A 22 8.24 -9.68 16.92
CA GLN A 22 8.78 -10.77 16.11
C GLN A 22 8.18 -10.66 14.71
N PRO A 23 9.00 -10.50 13.66
CA PRO A 23 8.50 -10.48 12.29
C PRO A 23 7.84 -11.83 11.95
N PRO A 24 6.80 -11.85 11.12
CA PRO A 24 6.17 -13.09 10.69
C PRO A 24 7.17 -14.00 9.97
N PRO A 25 6.99 -15.33 10.04
CA PRO A 25 7.83 -16.26 9.30
C PRO A 25 7.75 -15.95 7.81
N SER A 26 8.92 -15.84 7.18
CA SER A 26 8.98 -15.73 5.72
C SER A 26 8.35 -16.98 5.13
N TYR A 27 7.26 -16.82 4.36
CA TYR A 27 6.71 -17.88 3.53
C TYR A 27 7.73 -18.20 2.43
N GLY A 28 8.70 -19.03 2.75
CA GLY A 28 9.55 -19.69 1.76
C GLY A 28 8.96 -21.04 1.42
N ALA A 29 8.34 -21.17 0.24
CA ALA A 29 8.25 -22.45 -0.46
C ALA A 29 7.79 -22.28 -1.92
N ALA A 30 8.76 -22.15 -2.83
CA ALA A 30 8.84 -23.08 -3.95
C ALA A 30 10.32 -23.23 -4.30
N THR A 31 10.80 -24.47 -4.24
CA THR A 31 12.14 -24.92 -4.62
C THR A 31 12.56 -24.30 -5.96
N SER A 32 13.50 -23.36 -5.93
CA SER A 32 14.25 -23.01 -7.14
C SER A 32 15.25 -24.15 -7.42
N PRO A 33 15.30 -24.71 -8.63
CA PRO A 33 16.37 -25.65 -8.98
C PRO A 33 17.73 -24.93 -8.88
N PRO A 34 18.81 -25.63 -8.49
CA PRO A 34 20.13 -25.03 -8.40
C PRO A 34 20.61 -24.76 -9.82
N GLY A 35 20.87 -23.50 -10.16
CA GLY A 35 21.45 -23.13 -11.45
C GLY A 35 20.42 -22.95 -12.55
N GLY A 36 19.76 -21.81 -12.55
CA GLY A 36 18.93 -21.38 -13.68
C GLY A 36 18.33 -20.04 -13.36
N ARG A 37 18.92 -18.96 -13.91
CA ARG A 37 18.20 -17.70 -14.08
C ARG A 37 16.85 -18.06 -14.71
N PRO A 38 15.70 -17.71 -14.13
CA PRO A 38 14.44 -17.96 -14.79
C PRO A 38 14.57 -17.37 -16.20
N PRO A 39 14.27 -18.14 -17.27
CA PRO A 39 14.29 -17.59 -18.61
C PRO A 39 13.47 -16.31 -18.56
N HIS A 40 14.04 -15.23 -19.09
CA HIS A 40 13.35 -13.94 -19.20
C HIS A 40 11.92 -14.25 -19.61
N ALA A 41 10.97 -13.98 -18.72
CA ALA A 41 9.57 -13.99 -19.11
C ALA A 41 9.52 -13.10 -20.37
N PRO A 42 8.90 -13.59 -21.46
CA PRO A 42 8.77 -12.76 -22.65
C PRO A 42 8.19 -11.41 -22.20
N PRO A 43 8.66 -10.29 -22.76
CA PRO A 43 8.06 -9.00 -22.48
C PRO A 43 6.56 -9.19 -22.63
N VAL A 44 5.81 -8.91 -21.56
CA VAL A 44 4.35 -8.84 -21.62
C VAL A 44 4.06 -7.99 -22.85
N PRO A 45 3.28 -8.49 -23.83
CA PRO A 45 3.00 -7.74 -25.03
C PRO A 45 2.52 -6.36 -24.61
N GLU A 46 3.08 -5.33 -25.25
CA GLU A 46 2.65 -3.95 -25.04
C GLU A 46 1.13 -3.96 -25.00
N THR A 47 0.61 -3.61 -23.83
CA THR A 47 -0.84 -3.58 -23.62
C THR A 47 -1.38 -2.68 -24.71
N ASP A 48 -2.41 -3.13 -25.44
CA ASP A 48 -3.01 -2.33 -26.50
C ASP A 48 -3.10 -0.87 -26.04
N PRO A 49 -2.75 0.09 -26.92
CA PRO A 49 -2.77 1.49 -26.56
C PRO A 49 -4.10 1.79 -25.87
N PRO A 50 -4.09 2.50 -24.72
CA PRO A 50 -5.30 2.76 -23.99
C PRO A 50 -6.33 3.35 -24.95
N PRO A 51 -7.61 2.96 -24.84
CA PRO A 51 -8.62 3.41 -25.78
C PRO A 51 -8.56 4.93 -25.89
N ALA A 52 -8.56 5.41 -27.13
CA ALA A 52 -8.54 6.84 -27.41
C ALA A 52 -9.71 7.50 -26.68
N TYR A 53 -9.46 8.69 -26.13
CA TYR A 53 -10.51 9.44 -25.46
C TYR A 53 -11.62 9.74 -26.46
N SER A 54 -12.84 9.30 -26.15
CA SER A 54 -14.04 9.67 -26.89
C SER A 54 -14.82 10.67 -26.05
N ALA A 55 -15.06 11.85 -26.61
CA ALA A 55 -15.78 12.90 -25.90
C ALA A 55 -17.21 12.46 -25.62
N VAL A 56 -17.67 12.72 -24.39
CA VAL A 56 -19.08 12.52 -24.04
C VAL A 56 -19.88 13.63 -24.71
N PRO A 57 -20.99 13.32 -25.42
CA PRO A 57 -21.87 14.33 -25.99
C PRO A 57 -22.34 15.34 -24.92
N ALA A 58 -22.62 16.58 -25.32
CA ALA A 58 -23.20 17.57 -24.41
C ALA A 58 -24.52 17.04 -23.82
N GLY A 59 -24.64 17.05 -22.49
CA GLY A 59 -25.78 16.48 -21.77
C GLY A 59 -25.77 14.95 -21.65
N GLY A 60 -24.75 14.25 -22.17
CA GLY A 60 -24.63 12.79 -22.11
C GLY A 60 -24.14 12.23 -20.76
N PHE A 61 -23.83 13.09 -19.81
CA PHE A 61 -23.44 12.71 -18.44
C PHE A 61 -23.76 13.85 -17.48
N ASP A 62 -24.67 13.61 -16.53
CA ASP A 62 -24.88 14.50 -15.39
C ASP A 62 -24.32 13.84 -14.11
N PRO A 63 -23.27 14.39 -13.50
CA PRO A 63 -22.72 13.88 -12.24
C PRO A 63 -23.74 13.87 -11.10
N ARG A 64 -24.76 14.72 -11.15
CA ARG A 64 -25.77 14.86 -10.08
C ARG A 64 -26.81 13.75 -10.11
N GLU A 65 -26.91 13.01 -11.20
CA GLU A 65 -27.84 11.89 -11.36
C GLU A 65 -27.24 10.54 -10.91
N LEU A 66 -25.98 10.53 -10.46
CA LEU A 66 -25.33 9.32 -9.96
C LEU A 66 -25.96 8.87 -8.64
N THR A 67 -26.20 7.57 -8.51
CA THR A 67 -26.55 6.97 -7.21
C THR A 67 -25.32 6.91 -6.31
N ASP A 68 -25.52 6.86 -4.98
CA ASP A 68 -24.41 6.78 -4.01
C ASP A 68 -23.47 5.61 -4.30
N PHE A 69 -24.02 4.44 -4.66
CA PHE A 69 -23.24 3.28 -5.03
C PHE A 69 -22.41 3.50 -6.30
N GLN A 70 -22.96 4.16 -7.32
CA GLN A 70 -22.21 4.48 -8.55
C GLN A 70 -21.09 5.48 -8.29
N LEU A 71 -21.34 6.45 -7.40
CA LEU A 71 -20.33 7.40 -6.95
C LEU A 71 -19.20 6.68 -6.22
N ASP A 72 -19.53 5.79 -5.28
CA ASP A 72 -18.54 5.00 -4.53
C ASP A 72 -17.69 4.13 -5.45
N GLU A 73 -18.31 3.42 -6.40
CA GLU A 73 -17.60 2.62 -7.40
C GLU A 73 -16.69 3.46 -8.30
N LEU A 74 -17.17 4.64 -8.72
CA LEU A 74 -16.39 5.58 -9.52
C LEU A 74 -15.16 6.07 -8.74
N VAL A 75 -15.36 6.49 -7.49
CA VAL A 75 -14.29 6.94 -6.59
C VAL A 75 -13.28 5.82 -6.35
N HIS A 76 -13.75 4.61 -6.04
CA HIS A 76 -12.88 3.45 -5.83
C HIS A 76 -11.99 3.18 -7.05
N ARG A 77 -12.58 3.20 -8.26
CA ARG A 77 -11.85 3.01 -9.52
C ARG A 77 -10.83 4.11 -9.79
N ILE A 78 -11.19 5.38 -9.53
CA ILE A 78 -10.30 6.53 -9.74
C ILE A 78 -9.12 6.48 -8.79
N ILE A 79 -9.36 6.29 -7.48
CA ILE A 79 -8.31 6.27 -6.46
C ILE A 79 -7.28 5.19 -6.78
N GLY A 80 -7.73 3.98 -7.15
CA GLY A 80 -6.82 2.89 -7.52
C GLY A 80 -5.90 3.26 -8.71
N ARG A 81 -6.46 3.90 -9.73
CA ARG A 81 -5.71 4.33 -10.92
C ARG A 81 -4.74 5.47 -10.62
N VAL A 82 -5.21 6.53 -9.96
CA VAL A 82 -4.41 7.71 -9.63
C VAL A 82 -3.26 7.34 -8.70
N THR A 83 -3.53 6.57 -7.64
CA THR A 83 -2.47 6.17 -6.70
C THR A 83 -1.40 5.30 -7.34
N ARG A 84 -1.75 4.46 -8.32
CA ARG A 84 -0.77 3.70 -9.10
C ARG A 84 0.16 4.61 -9.89
N LEU A 85 -0.39 5.60 -10.60
CA LEU A 85 0.40 6.58 -11.36
C LEU A 85 1.31 7.41 -10.45
N VAL A 86 0.79 7.90 -9.33
CA VAL A 86 1.59 8.64 -8.36
C VAL A 86 2.71 7.78 -7.78
N ARG A 87 2.45 6.50 -7.47
CA ARG A 87 3.50 5.58 -6.99
C ARG A 87 4.59 5.36 -8.04
N THR A 88 4.25 5.24 -9.32
CA THR A 88 5.24 5.07 -10.39
C THR A 88 6.08 6.33 -10.56
N GLU A 89 5.47 7.52 -10.58
CA GLU A 89 6.20 8.79 -10.65
C GLU A 89 7.14 8.96 -9.46
N LEU A 90 6.69 8.71 -8.24
CA LEU A 90 7.53 8.81 -7.04
C LEU A 90 8.65 7.76 -7.00
N ARG A 91 8.45 6.58 -7.57
CA ARG A 91 9.53 5.58 -7.71
C ARG A 91 10.60 6.08 -8.67
N MET A 92 10.19 6.55 -9.84
CA MET A 92 11.11 7.11 -10.84
C MET A 92 11.84 8.34 -10.29
N ASP A 93 11.14 9.16 -9.53
CA ASP A 93 11.73 10.35 -8.92
C ASP A 93 12.80 9.99 -7.88
N ARG A 94 12.57 8.97 -7.05
CA ARG A 94 13.59 8.45 -6.13
C ARG A 94 14.81 7.90 -6.85
N GLU A 95 14.61 7.15 -7.94
CA GLU A 95 15.72 6.63 -8.76
C GLU A 95 16.55 7.77 -9.37
N ARG A 96 15.88 8.81 -9.86
CA ARG A 96 16.50 10.01 -10.42
C ARG A 96 17.28 10.80 -9.37
N VAL A 97 16.64 11.10 -8.24
CA VAL A 97 17.26 11.81 -7.12
C VAL A 97 18.42 11.01 -6.52
N GLY A 98 18.30 9.67 -6.46
CA GLY A 98 19.36 8.77 -6.02
C GLY A 98 20.60 8.84 -6.89
N ARG A 99 20.45 8.79 -8.23
CA ARG A 99 21.56 8.98 -9.18
C ARG A 99 22.18 10.37 -9.06
N LEU A 100 21.36 11.42 -8.97
CA LEU A 100 21.85 12.79 -8.84
C LEU A 100 22.65 13.01 -7.54
N ARG A 101 22.36 12.22 -6.49
CA ARG A 101 23.04 12.27 -5.20
C ARG A 101 24.24 11.34 -5.10
N ASP A 102 24.43 10.43 -6.05
CA ASP A 102 25.56 9.52 -6.03
C ASP A 102 26.74 10.11 -6.84
N PRO A 103 27.82 10.56 -6.18
CA PRO A 103 28.99 11.12 -6.85
C PRO A 103 29.80 10.07 -7.65
N ARG A 104 29.41 8.79 -7.58
CA ARG A 104 30.02 7.70 -8.34
C ARG A 104 29.14 7.13 -9.45
N ALA A 105 27.89 7.59 -9.56
CA ALA A 105 26.93 7.12 -10.57
C ALA A 105 27.23 7.63 -11.99
#